data_AF-A0A7X7V2F8-F1
#
_entry.id   AF-A0A7X7V2F8-F1
#
_cell.length_a   1.000
_cell.length_b   1.000
_cell.length_c   1.000
_cell.angle_alpha   90.00
_cell.angle_beta   90.00
_cell.angle_gamma   90.00
#
_symmetry.space_group_name_H-M   'P 1'
#
loop_
_entity.id
_entity.type
_entity.pdbx_description
1 polymer ?
#
loop_
_entity_poly.entity_id
_entity_poly.type
_entity_poly.pdbx_seq_one_letter_code
_entity_poly.pdbx_strand_id
1 'polypeptide(L)'
;MSLTAGIVGLPNVGKSTLFNAITNSQVLAENYPFATISPNVGVVEVPDQRMEDFVKIFKPKKTIYTTFEFTDIAGLVKGASKGEGLGNQFLGNIRQTDAIIHVVRCFDDSNIEHVEGSVDPVRDIEEINLELALSDLESVQNRIAKVVKKAQTKDKDAVKEMDTLSKFEKALQAG
;
A
#
# COMPACT_ATOMS: atom_id res chain seq x y z
N MET A 1 -9.69 -13.90 -5.25
CA MET A 1 -9.59 -12.59 -4.56
C MET A 1 -9.12 -11.61 -5.61
N SER A 2 -9.80 -10.46 -5.76
CA SER A 2 -9.30 -9.38 -6.63
C SER A 2 -8.03 -8.82 -6.02
N LEU A 3 -7.02 -8.53 -6.85
CA LEU A 3 -5.83 -7.84 -6.41
C LEU A 3 -6.18 -6.39 -6.08
N THR A 4 -5.63 -5.87 -4.99
CA THR A 4 -5.85 -4.48 -4.56
C THR A 4 -4.53 -3.73 -4.42
N ALA A 5 -4.53 -2.41 -4.65
CA ALA A 5 -3.37 -1.56 -4.40
C ALA A 5 -3.70 -0.37 -3.51
N GLY A 6 -2.80 -0.07 -2.58
CA GLY A 6 -2.84 1.11 -1.74
C GLY A 6 -2.07 2.27 -2.36
N ILE A 7 -2.70 3.43 -2.52
CA ILE A 7 -2.00 4.65 -2.93
C ILE A 7 -1.44 5.34 -1.68
N VAL A 8 -0.12 5.51 -1.64
CA VAL A 8 0.63 6.13 -0.53
C VAL A 8 1.44 7.31 -1.04
N GLY A 9 1.83 8.17 -0.12
CA GLY A 9 2.68 9.33 -0.39
C GLY A 9 2.62 10.32 0.77
N LEU A 10 3.53 11.28 0.78
CA LEU A 10 3.48 12.38 1.74
C LEU A 10 2.24 13.26 1.52
N PRO A 11 1.86 14.09 2.50
CA PRO A 11 0.85 15.13 2.29
C PRO A 11 1.18 16.01 1.06
N ASN A 12 0.13 16.47 0.36
CA ASN A 12 0.23 17.42 -0.75
C ASN A 12 1.01 16.96 -2.01
N VAL A 13 1.30 15.67 -2.16
CA VAL A 13 1.99 15.13 -3.36
C VAL A 13 1.07 14.91 -4.57
N GLY A 14 -0.24 15.17 -4.44
CA GLY A 14 -1.23 14.93 -5.50
C GLY A 14 -1.93 13.56 -5.43
N LYS A 15 -1.78 12.84 -4.32
CA LYS A 15 -2.38 11.51 -4.08
C LYS A 15 -3.89 11.45 -4.36
N SER A 16 -4.68 12.32 -3.72
CA SER A 16 -6.14 12.32 -3.93
C SER A 16 -6.54 12.81 -5.33
N THR A 17 -5.73 13.67 -5.96
CA THR A 17 -5.91 14.05 -7.36
C THR A 17 -5.73 12.85 -8.28
N LEU A 18 -4.67 12.05 -8.08
CA LEU A 18 -4.42 10.82 -8.82
C LEU A 18 -5.54 9.80 -8.60
N PHE A 19 -5.94 9.58 -7.35
CA PHE A 19 -7.04 8.68 -7.00
C PHE A 19 -8.33 9.08 -7.72
N ASN A 20 -8.71 10.36 -7.66
CA ASN A 20 -9.91 10.87 -8.33
C ASN A 20 -9.82 10.74 -9.86
N ALA A 21 -8.64 10.96 -10.44
CA ALA A 21 -8.43 10.82 -11.89
C ALA A 21 -8.55 9.36 -12.35
N ILE A 22 -8.01 8.41 -11.58
CA ILE A 22 -8.07 6.98 -11.88
C ILE A 22 -9.49 6.44 -11.70
N THR A 23 -10.18 6.87 -10.64
CA THR A 23 -11.53 6.41 -10.31
C THR A 23 -12.63 7.16 -11.05
N ASN A 24 -12.30 8.28 -11.70
CA ASN A 24 -13.16 9.05 -12.62
C ASN A 24 -14.60 9.27 -12.11
N SER A 25 -14.79 9.50 -10.81
CA SER A 25 -16.11 9.62 -10.17
C SER A 25 -17.09 8.48 -10.51
N GLN A 26 -16.62 7.33 -11.01
CA GLN A 26 -17.41 6.11 -11.14
C GLN A 26 -17.43 5.40 -9.79
N VAL A 27 -17.82 6.14 -8.74
CA VAL A 27 -18.46 5.54 -7.59
C VAL A 27 -19.84 5.06 -8.07
N LEU A 28 -19.87 4.01 -8.90
CA LEU A 28 -21.04 3.14 -8.96
C LEU A 28 -20.98 2.27 -7.70
N ALA A 29 -21.21 2.93 -6.56
CA ALA A 29 -21.56 2.32 -5.29
C ALA A 29 -22.95 1.68 -5.36
N GLU A 30 -23.28 0.97 -6.45
CA GLU A 30 -24.61 0.41 -6.64
C GLU A 30 -24.70 -1.11 -6.46
N ASN A 31 -23.61 -1.86 -6.26
CA ASN A 31 -23.74 -3.34 -6.12
C ASN A 31 -22.73 -4.07 -5.20
N TYR A 32 -22.11 -3.42 -4.21
CA TYR A 32 -21.30 -4.15 -3.21
C TYR A 32 -21.86 -3.95 -1.78
N PRO A 33 -22.61 -4.94 -1.24
CA PRO A 33 -23.45 -4.78 -0.05
C PRO A 33 -22.70 -4.76 1.31
N PHE A 34 -21.40 -4.45 1.33
CA PHE A 34 -20.58 -4.56 2.54
C PHE A 34 -19.62 -3.38 2.79
N ALA A 35 -19.85 -2.21 2.18
CA ALA A 35 -19.04 -1.03 2.45
C ALA A 35 -19.31 -0.48 3.87
N THR A 36 -18.71 -1.11 4.88
CA THR A 36 -18.38 -0.48 6.17
C THR A 36 -17.56 0.79 5.93
N ILE A 37 -17.51 1.70 6.89
CA ILE A 37 -16.79 2.99 6.87
C ILE A 37 -15.28 2.75 6.65
N SER A 38 -14.92 2.42 5.42
CA SER A 38 -13.61 1.97 4.97
C SER A 38 -12.90 3.13 4.25
N PRO A 39 -11.56 3.09 4.10
CA PRO A 39 -10.81 4.06 3.31
C PRO A 39 -11.48 4.31 1.94
N ASN A 40 -11.19 5.44 1.29
CA ASN A 40 -11.76 5.71 -0.04
C ASN A 40 -11.29 4.62 -1.01
N VAL A 41 -12.15 3.63 -1.27
CA VAL A 41 -11.88 2.52 -2.19
C VAL A 41 -12.55 2.84 -3.51
N GLY A 42 -11.80 2.68 -4.61
CA GLY A 42 -12.28 2.84 -5.97
C GLY A 42 -11.97 1.61 -6.80
N VAL A 43 -12.93 1.18 -7.62
CA VAL A 43 -12.78 0.03 -8.51
C VAL A 43 -12.74 0.54 -9.95
N VAL A 44 -11.75 0.10 -10.73
CA VAL A 44 -11.53 0.55 -12.10
C VAL A 44 -11.41 -0.63 -13.04
N GLU A 45 -12.02 -0.55 -14.22
CA GLU A 45 -11.84 -1.54 -15.27
C GLU A 45 -10.42 -1.47 -15.85
N VAL A 46 -9.80 -2.63 -16.07
CA VAL A 46 -8.47 -2.71 -16.67
C VAL A 46 -8.61 -2.65 -18.20
N PRO A 47 -8.06 -1.63 -18.86
CA PRO A 47 -8.08 -1.55 -20.32
C PRO A 47 -7.26 -2.69 -20.93
N ASP A 48 -7.85 -3.45 -21.85
CA ASP A 48 -7.20 -4.57 -22.51
C ASP A 48 -7.55 -4.60 -24.01
N GLN A 49 -6.55 -4.34 -24.85
CA GLN A 49 -6.71 -4.33 -26.30
C GLN A 49 -7.25 -5.66 -26.85
N ARG A 50 -6.92 -6.78 -26.20
CA ARG A 50 -7.38 -8.12 -26.63
C ARG A 50 -8.88 -8.26 -26.46
N MET A 51 -9.43 -7.69 -25.39
CA MET A 51 -10.87 -7.65 -25.16
C MET A 51 -11.55 -6.81 -26.23
N GLU A 52 -10.97 -5.67 -26.61
CA GLU A 52 -11.52 -4.85 -27.69
C GLU A 52 -11.58 -5.59 -29.02
N ASP A 53 -10.55 -6.38 -29.33
CA ASP A 53 -10.50 -7.16 -30.57
C ASP A 53 -11.58 -8.24 -30.60
N PHE A 54 -11.82 -8.94 -29.47
CA PHE A 54 -12.95 -9.86 -29.35
C PHE A 54 -14.30 -9.16 -29.49
N VAL A 55 -14.47 -7.99 -28.88
CA VAL A 55 -15.71 -7.22 -28.98
C VAL A 55 -16.00 -6.80 -30.42
N LYS A 56 -14.97 -6.42 -31.18
CA LYS A 56 -15.10 -6.08 -32.62
C LYS A 56 -15.54 -7.28 -33.45
N ILE A 57 -14.99 -8.47 -33.18
CA ILE A 57 -15.28 -9.71 -33.93
C ILE A 57 -16.66 -10.26 -33.58
N PHE A 58 -16.95 -10.42 -32.28
CA PHE A 58 -18.12 -11.16 -31.81
C PHE A 58 -19.34 -10.27 -31.53
N LYS A 59 -19.14 -8.95 -31.36
CA LYS A 59 -20.21 -7.96 -31.10
C LYS A 59 -21.20 -8.40 -30.00
N PRO A 60 -20.71 -8.73 -28.79
CA PRO A 60 -21.57 -9.20 -27.73
C PRO A 60 -22.53 -8.09 -27.25
N LYS A 61 -23.68 -8.48 -26.67
CA LYS A 61 -24.63 -7.53 -26.09
C LYS A 61 -24.08 -6.79 -24.87
N LYS A 62 -23.10 -7.38 -24.18
CA LYS A 62 -22.43 -6.82 -23.00
C LYS A 62 -20.97 -7.26 -22.99
N THR A 63 -20.09 -6.32 -22.68
CA THR A 63 -18.66 -6.57 -22.41
C THR A 63 -18.43 -6.41 -20.92
N ILE A 64 -17.63 -7.29 -20.33
CA ILE A 64 -17.26 -7.24 -18.92
C ILE A 64 -15.74 -7.26 -18.87
N TYR A 65 -15.13 -6.17 -18.40
CA TYR A 65 -13.70 -6.10 -18.19
C TYR A 65 -13.33 -6.69 -16.83
N THR A 66 -12.06 -7.06 -16.69
CA THR A 66 -11.51 -7.33 -15.36
C THR A 66 -11.36 -6.02 -14.62
N THR A 67 -11.47 -6.05 -13.30
CA THR A 67 -11.41 -4.86 -12.45
C THR A 67 -10.21 -4.92 -11.53
N PHE A 68 -9.75 -3.74 -11.13
CA PHE A 68 -8.68 -3.55 -10.15
C PHE A 68 -9.14 -2.56 -9.09
N GLU A 69 -8.81 -2.85 -7.83
CA GLU A 69 -9.24 -2.05 -6.69
C GLU A 69 -8.09 -1.17 -6.18
N PHE A 70 -8.38 0.10 -5.96
CA PHE A 70 -7.45 1.09 -5.43
C PHE A 70 -7.98 1.63 -4.11
N THR A 71 -7.11 1.72 -3.12
CA THR A 71 -7.42 2.27 -1.82
C THR A 71 -6.62 3.55 -1.62
N ASP A 72 -7.28 4.69 -1.43
CA ASP A 72 -6.60 5.93 -1.05
C ASP A 72 -6.19 5.87 0.42
N ILE A 73 -4.90 5.68 0.69
CA ILE A 73 -4.39 5.61 2.06
C ILE A 73 -4.03 7.03 2.50
N ALA A 74 -4.51 7.49 3.65
CA ALA A 74 -4.26 8.85 4.17
C ALA A 74 -2.74 9.19 4.17
N GLY A 75 -2.32 10.45 3.98
CA GLY A 75 -0.88 10.75 3.84
C GLY A 75 -0.02 10.25 5.02
N LEU A 76 1.13 9.63 4.74
CA LEU A 76 2.08 9.20 5.77
C LEU A 76 2.67 10.45 6.43
N VAL A 77 2.58 10.54 7.75
CA VAL A 77 3.29 11.55 8.54
C VAL A 77 4.47 10.87 9.23
N LYS A 78 5.60 11.56 9.28
CA LYS A 78 6.81 11.14 10.00
C LYS A 78 6.50 10.65 11.41
N GLY A 79 7.10 9.54 11.82
CA GLY A 79 6.85 8.94 13.12
C GLY A 79 5.64 8.01 13.18
N ALA A 80 5.11 7.57 12.03
CA ALA A 80 4.00 6.63 11.98
C ALA A 80 4.29 5.31 12.74
N SER A 81 5.54 4.85 12.71
CA SER A 81 6.03 3.68 13.47
C SER A 81 6.16 3.91 14.98
N LYS A 82 6.19 5.17 15.47
CA LYS A 82 6.41 5.48 16.89
C LYS A 82 5.15 5.42 17.76
N GLY A 83 3.99 5.06 17.19
CA GLY A 83 2.83 4.65 17.97
C GLY A 83 1.90 5.78 18.46
N GLU A 84 1.94 6.99 17.88
CA GLU A 84 0.98 8.08 18.19
C GLU A 84 -0.46 7.83 17.68
N GLY A 85 -0.85 6.55 17.47
CA GLY A 85 -2.21 6.13 17.13
C GLY A 85 -2.60 6.30 15.65
N LEU A 86 -2.30 7.44 15.03
CA LEU A 86 -2.63 7.68 13.61
C LEU A 86 -1.77 6.86 12.63
N GLY A 87 -0.47 6.73 12.92
CA GLY A 87 0.47 5.98 12.08
C GLY A 87 0.20 4.48 12.01
N ASN A 88 -0.22 3.87 13.11
CA ASN A 88 -0.55 2.45 13.15
C ASN A 88 -1.83 2.12 12.37
N GLN A 89 -2.81 3.02 12.36
CA GLN A 89 -4.01 2.83 11.51
C GLN A 89 -3.65 2.91 10.02
N PHE A 90 -2.74 3.83 9.65
CA PHE A 90 -2.22 3.93 8.28
C PHE A 90 -1.48 2.65 7.84
N LEU A 91 -0.53 2.18 8.63
CA LEU A 91 0.22 0.94 8.34
C LEU A 91 -0.72 -0.28 8.32
N GLY A 92 -1.75 -0.28 9.15
CA GLY A 92 -2.82 -1.29 9.13
C GLY A 92 -3.57 -1.32 7.80
N ASN A 93 -3.87 -0.17 7.20
CA ASN A 93 -4.51 -0.08 5.89
C ASN A 93 -3.60 -0.57 4.76
N ILE A 94 -2.28 -0.25 4.81
CA ILE A 94 -1.32 -0.79 3.83
C ILE A 94 -1.29 -2.32 3.87
N ARG A 95 -1.32 -2.93 5.06
CA ARG A 95 -1.32 -4.39 5.22
C ARG A 95 -2.55 -5.08 4.65
N GLN A 96 -3.62 -4.34 4.36
CA GLN A 96 -4.83 -4.85 3.71
C GLN A 96 -4.74 -4.82 2.18
N THR A 97 -3.63 -4.34 1.61
CA THR A 97 -3.42 -4.23 0.16
C THR A 97 -2.35 -5.18 -0.34
N ASP A 98 -2.45 -5.60 -1.60
CA ASP A 98 -1.49 -6.53 -2.22
C ASP A 98 -0.30 -5.80 -2.87
N ALA A 99 -0.47 -4.51 -3.19
CA ALA A 99 0.55 -3.68 -3.81
C ALA A 99 0.51 -2.23 -3.30
N ILE A 100 1.63 -1.52 -3.40
CA ILE A 100 1.76 -0.12 -3.02
C ILE A 100 2.02 0.72 -4.26
N ILE A 101 1.25 1.80 -4.44
CA ILE A 101 1.48 2.85 -5.44
C ILE A 101 2.00 4.07 -4.70
N HIS A 102 3.30 4.34 -4.83
CA HIS A 102 3.95 5.44 -4.16
C HIS A 102 3.94 6.69 -5.04
N VAL A 103 3.15 7.69 -4.64
CA VAL A 103 3.09 9.01 -5.29
C VAL A 103 4.16 9.92 -4.72
N VAL A 104 5.08 10.36 -5.57
CA VAL A 104 6.22 11.21 -5.21
C VAL A 104 6.08 12.56 -5.90
N ARG A 105 6.23 13.65 -5.14
CA ARG A 105 6.13 15.02 -5.67
C ARG A 105 7.41 15.39 -6.40
N CYS A 106 7.32 15.59 -7.72
CA CYS A 106 8.43 16.04 -8.57
C CYS A 106 8.15 17.42 -9.19
N PHE A 107 7.44 18.29 -8.48
CA PHE A 107 7.10 19.63 -8.94
C PHE A 107 7.17 20.64 -7.78
N ASP A 108 7.67 21.83 -8.10
CA ASP A 108 7.71 22.98 -7.19
C ASP A 108 6.49 23.88 -7.42
N ASP A 109 5.83 24.27 -6.33
CA ASP A 109 4.74 25.26 -6.36
C ASP A 109 4.79 26.06 -5.07
N SER A 110 4.93 27.37 -5.17
CA SER A 110 5.01 28.30 -4.04
C SER A 110 3.72 28.38 -3.23
N ASN A 111 2.60 27.90 -3.76
CA ASN A 111 1.30 27.87 -3.08
C ASN A 111 1.06 26.56 -2.32
N ILE A 112 1.96 25.57 -2.44
CA ILE A 112 1.77 24.23 -1.86
C ILE A 112 2.92 23.93 -0.91
N GLU A 113 2.62 24.01 0.39
CA GLU A 113 3.57 23.69 1.45
C GLU A 113 3.99 22.22 1.42
N HIS A 114 5.30 22.00 1.60
CA HIS A 114 5.89 20.68 1.81
C HIS A 114 6.14 20.44 3.30
N VAL A 115 5.97 19.20 3.78
CA VAL A 115 6.11 18.87 5.21
C VAL A 115 7.50 19.21 5.75
N GLU A 116 8.54 18.98 4.95
CA GLU A 116 9.94 19.30 5.27
C GLU A 116 10.37 20.70 4.77
N GLY A 117 9.41 21.56 4.38
CA GLY A 117 9.65 22.93 3.92
C GLY A 117 10.33 23.07 2.54
N SER A 118 10.81 21.98 1.95
CA SER A 118 11.42 21.90 0.62
C SER A 118 10.99 20.61 -0.08
N VAL A 119 10.84 20.63 -1.40
CA VAL A 119 10.56 19.42 -2.19
C VAL A 119 11.87 18.70 -2.48
N ASP A 120 11.97 17.43 -2.07
CA ASP A 120 13.10 16.55 -2.40
C ASP A 120 12.57 15.13 -2.62
N PRO A 121 12.35 14.72 -3.88
CA PRO A 121 11.76 13.43 -4.19
C PRO A 121 12.53 12.25 -3.62
N VAL A 122 13.86 12.34 -3.54
CA VAL A 122 14.71 11.23 -3.07
C VAL A 122 14.55 11.06 -1.57
N ARG A 123 14.65 12.17 -0.83
CA ARG A 123 14.43 12.18 0.63
C ARG A 123 13.03 11.69 0.98
N ASP A 124 12.02 12.13 0.25
CA ASP A 124 10.63 11.76 0.52
C ASP A 124 10.39 10.25 0.29
N ILE A 125 11.05 9.66 -0.73
CA ILE A 125 11.05 8.21 -0.96
C ILE A 125 11.71 7.46 0.20
N GLU A 126 12.89 7.91 0.61
CA GLU A 126 13.66 7.31 1.70
C GLU A 126 12.88 7.34 3.02
N GLU A 127 12.19 8.45 3.32
CA GLU A 127 11.40 8.61 4.53
C GLU A 127 10.25 7.58 4.61
N ILE A 128 9.49 7.43 3.53
CA ILE A 128 8.40 6.45 3.47
C ILE A 128 8.95 5.02 3.56
N ASN A 129 10.00 4.69 2.81
CA ASN A 129 10.61 3.37 2.84
C ASN A 129 11.16 3.02 4.22
N LEU A 130 11.76 3.99 4.93
CA LEU A 130 12.27 3.80 6.28
C LEU A 130 11.15 3.46 7.26
N GLU A 131 10.02 4.17 7.21
CA GLU A 131 8.87 3.89 8.09
C GLU A 131 8.26 2.50 7.82
N LEU A 132 8.21 2.08 6.55
CA LEU A 132 7.78 0.72 6.17
C LEU A 132 8.77 -0.34 6.70
N ALA A 133 10.07 -0.13 6.50
CA ALA A 133 11.11 -1.04 6.96
C ALA A 133 11.14 -1.17 8.49
N LEU A 134 10.94 -0.07 9.23
CA LEU A 134 10.83 -0.08 10.68
C LEU A 134 9.60 -0.87 11.16
N SER A 135 8.47 -0.74 10.46
CA SER A 135 7.26 -1.50 10.78
C SER A 135 7.42 -3.00 10.53
N ASP A 136 8.13 -3.38 9.47
CA ASP A 136 8.48 -4.77 9.19
C ASP A 136 9.49 -5.31 10.20
N LEU A 137 10.47 -4.49 10.61
CA LEU A 137 11.45 -4.87 11.63
C LEU A 137 10.77 -5.19 12.97
N GLU A 138 9.84 -4.33 13.41
CA GLU A 138 9.05 -4.57 14.62
C GLU A 138 8.25 -5.88 14.50
N SER A 139 7.65 -6.13 13.33
CA SER A 139 6.87 -7.34 13.06
C SER A 139 7.74 -8.61 13.14
N VAL A 140 8.94 -8.55 12.55
CA VAL A 140 9.93 -9.64 12.58
C VAL A 140 10.39 -9.89 14.02
N GLN A 141 10.74 -8.85 14.78
CA GLN A 141 11.18 -8.97 16.17
C GLN A 141 10.09 -9.56 17.07
N ASN A 142 8.85 -9.11 16.91
CA ASN A 142 7.69 -9.65 17.62
C ASN A 142 7.46 -11.14 17.29
N ARG A 143 7.73 -11.57 16.04
CA ARG A 143 7.62 -12.97 15.65
C ARG A 143 8.77 -13.81 16.21
N ILE A 144 10.00 -13.30 16.16
CA ILE A 144 11.19 -13.94 16.75
C ILE A 144 10.97 -14.24 18.23
N ALA A 145 10.47 -13.26 19.00
CA ALA A 145 10.22 -13.42 20.43
C ALA A 145 9.26 -14.59 20.75
N LYS A 146 8.32 -14.90 19.86
CA LYS A 146 7.36 -16.01 19.99
C LYS A 146 7.95 -17.35 19.55
N VAL A 147 8.76 -17.36 18.50
CA VAL A 147 9.29 -18.60 17.87
C VAL A 147 10.54 -19.11 18.59
N VAL A 148 11.34 -18.24 19.22
CA VAL A 148 12.67 -18.60 19.76
C VAL A 148 12.61 -19.77 20.76
N LYS A 149 11.62 -19.80 21.66
CA LYS A 149 11.47 -20.87 22.65
C LYS A 149 11.17 -22.22 22.00
N LYS A 150 10.39 -22.23 20.91
CA LYS A 150 10.04 -23.44 20.16
C LYS A 150 11.20 -23.89 19.27
N ALA A 151 11.99 -22.97 18.74
CA ALA A 151 13.22 -23.30 18.02
C ALA A 151 14.25 -23.96 18.94
N GLN A 152 14.37 -23.51 20.20
CA GLN A 152 15.27 -24.11 21.21
C GLN A 152 14.92 -25.58 21.52
N THR A 153 13.67 -26.00 21.37
CA THR A 153 13.27 -27.41 21.53
C THR A 153 13.59 -28.28 20.30
N LYS A 154 14.37 -27.75 19.33
CA LYS A 154 14.76 -28.42 18.08
C LYS A 154 13.59 -28.84 17.19
N ASP A 155 12.48 -28.11 17.27
CA ASP A 155 11.37 -28.26 16.33
C ASP A 155 11.82 -27.82 14.93
N LYS A 156 11.74 -28.72 13.94
CA LYS A 156 12.33 -28.50 12.61
C LYS A 156 11.75 -27.28 11.90
N ASP A 157 10.46 -27.03 12.06
CA ASP A 157 9.78 -25.91 11.40
C ASP A 157 10.10 -24.60 12.11
N ALA A 158 10.10 -24.57 13.45
CA ALA A 158 10.48 -23.39 14.21
C ALA A 158 11.95 -22.98 13.98
N VAL A 159 12.87 -23.94 13.82
CA VAL A 159 14.28 -23.64 13.49
C VAL A 159 14.40 -22.99 12.11
N LYS A 160 13.74 -23.55 11.08
CA LYS A 160 13.74 -22.96 9.73
C LYS A 160 13.12 -21.56 9.71
N GLU A 161 12.03 -21.39 10.45
CA GLU A 161 11.37 -20.09 10.58
C GLU A 161 12.30 -19.07 11.25
N MET A 162 12.93 -19.44 12.37
CA MET A 162 13.88 -18.58 13.07
C MET A 162 15.07 -18.18 12.19
N ASP A 163 15.67 -19.13 11.47
CA ASP A 163 16.79 -18.86 10.55
C ASP A 163 16.39 -17.87 9.44
N THR A 164 15.15 -17.93 8.98
CA THR A 164 14.62 -17.02 7.97
C THR A 164 14.36 -15.64 8.56
N LEU A 165 13.72 -15.57 9.73
CA LEU A 165 13.45 -14.32 10.44
C LEU A 165 14.74 -13.56 10.79
N SER A 166 15.79 -14.26 11.22
CA SER A 166 17.09 -13.64 11.50
C SER A 166 17.77 -13.05 10.27
N LYS A 167 17.50 -13.56 9.06
CA LYS A 167 17.98 -12.94 7.82
C LYS A 167 17.23 -11.65 7.53
N PHE A 168 15.90 -11.65 7.69
CA PHE A 168 15.09 -10.44 7.51
C PHE A 168 15.44 -9.37 8.53
N GLU A 169 15.59 -9.72 9.81
CA GLU A 169 15.98 -8.76 10.86
C GLU A 169 17.29 -8.05 10.51
N LYS A 170 18.32 -8.80 10.09
CA LYS A 170 19.60 -8.24 9.68
C LYS A 170 19.51 -7.33 8.46
N ALA A 171 18.70 -7.72 7.47
CA ALA A 171 18.51 -6.92 6.26
C ALA A 171 17.81 -5.59 6.60
N LEU A 172 16.72 -5.63 7.37
CA LEU A 172 15.95 -4.45 7.75
C LEU A 172 16.72 -3.50 8.67
N GLN A 173 17.65 -4.00 9.49
CA GLN A 173 18.53 -3.18 10.32
C GLN A 173 19.62 -2.45 9.54
N ALA A 174 19.94 -2.90 8.33
CA ALA A 174 20.99 -2.29 7.50
C ALA A 174 20.53 -1.03 6.76
N GLY A 175 19.22 -0.73 6.79
CA GLY A 175 18.57 0.29 5.95
C GLY A 175 18.28 -0.23 4.55
#